data_AF-A0A8D9DDR2-F1
#
_entry.id   AF-A0A8D9DDR2-F1
#
_cell.length_a   1.000
_cell.length_b   1.000
_cell.length_c   1.000
_cell.angle_alpha   90.00
_cell.angle_beta   90.00
_cell.angle_gamma   90.00
#
_symmetry.space_group_name_H-M   'P 1'
#
loop_
_entity.id
_entity.type
_entity.pdbx_description
1 polymer ?
#
loop_
_entity_poly.entity_id
_entity_poly.type
_entity_poly.pdbx_seq_one_letter_code
_entity_poly.pdbx_strand_id
1 'polypeptide(L)'
;MAKMAKTVTFSSFSSLSNLSSLHSFNSLPASPLSTQTFSKSMMEEALESAESIIRKWDPNSQFYTKIISLFRHSRKEAKKFIRCVRDLRKAMHFLVSQDSKSDKLVLAQSLMQIGMSTLEKEFFQILSSNRDHLDPDSASGQSTISSNSEFEVYMENDDDEDDELKKASESISQVEKASALVMSDLKVIAETMISCGYGKECIKSYKLIRKSIVDEGLHLLGIEKVKTSQFHKMDWGVLEVMIKNWIKAAKIGVTTLFKGEKLLCDHVFSASLTIGQSCFNQIAKEAGLNLFTLPELVAHKEKKQHHHERIFKLMDLYAAISDLWPDIEMIFSFDSLAS
;
A
#
# COMPACT_ATOMS: atom_id res chain seq x y z
N MET A 1 21.77 -1.89 -51.35
CA MET A 1 21.76 -3.34 -51.09
C MET A 1 20.89 -3.61 -49.89
N ALA A 2 19.72 -4.22 -50.13
CA ALA A 2 18.73 -4.56 -49.12
C ALA A 2 18.92 -6.00 -48.62
N LYS A 3 18.56 -6.26 -47.35
CA LYS A 3 18.03 -7.50 -46.74
C LYS A 3 18.32 -7.48 -45.22
N MET A 4 17.47 -7.93 -44.30
CA MET A 4 16.04 -8.30 -44.34
C MET A 4 15.60 -8.49 -42.87
N ALA A 5 14.37 -8.06 -42.56
CA ALA A 5 13.68 -8.35 -41.32
C ALA A 5 13.31 -9.85 -41.23
N LYS A 6 13.33 -10.42 -40.02
CA LYS A 6 12.77 -11.74 -39.72
C LYS A 6 11.42 -11.57 -39.04
N THR A 7 10.37 -11.74 -39.82
CA THR A 7 8.99 -12.01 -39.37
C THR A 7 8.85 -13.53 -39.23
N VAL A 8 8.30 -14.00 -38.11
CA VAL A 8 7.92 -15.40 -37.93
C VAL A 8 6.40 -15.51 -38.07
N THR A 9 5.97 -16.18 -39.14
CA THR A 9 4.62 -16.70 -39.36
C THR A 9 4.74 -18.17 -39.76
N PHE A 10 3.91 -19.04 -39.20
CA PHE A 10 3.62 -20.39 -39.72
C PHE A 10 2.29 -20.82 -39.04
N SER A 11 1.13 -20.67 -39.69
CA SER A 11 0.51 -21.42 -40.78
C SER A 11 -0.45 -22.51 -40.28
N SER A 12 -1.70 -22.35 -40.68
CA SER A 12 -2.84 -23.24 -40.57
C SER A 12 -2.62 -24.60 -41.25
N PHE A 13 -3.28 -25.63 -40.73
CA PHE A 13 -3.68 -26.81 -41.51
C PHE A 13 -5.17 -27.07 -41.32
N SER A 14 -5.86 -27.25 -42.44
CA SER A 14 -7.24 -27.73 -42.54
C SER A 14 -7.26 -29.00 -43.40
N SER A 15 -8.02 -30.03 -42.98
CA SER A 15 -9.16 -30.61 -43.73
C SER A 15 -9.42 -32.11 -43.44
N LEU A 16 -10.72 -32.39 -43.13
CA LEU A 16 -11.60 -33.50 -43.55
C LEU A 16 -11.23 -34.95 -43.11
N SER A 17 -12.12 -35.85 -42.66
CA SER A 17 -13.59 -35.98 -42.76
C SER A 17 -14.13 -37.15 -41.90
N ASN A 18 -15.37 -36.98 -41.40
CA ASN A 18 -16.47 -37.95 -41.18
C ASN A 18 -16.27 -39.35 -40.55
N LEU A 19 -17.02 -39.62 -39.47
CA LEU A 19 -18.06 -40.65 -39.42
C LEU A 19 -19.00 -40.47 -38.21
N SER A 20 -20.28 -40.64 -38.47
CA SER A 20 -21.44 -40.48 -37.60
C SER A 20 -21.67 -41.64 -36.63
N SER A 21 -22.16 -41.38 -35.42
CA SER A 21 -23.30 -42.14 -34.84
C SER A 21 -23.97 -41.38 -33.69
N LEU A 22 -25.30 -41.53 -33.66
CA LEU A 22 -26.27 -40.89 -32.78
C LEU A 22 -26.24 -41.48 -31.36
N HIS A 23 -26.33 -40.62 -30.34
CA HIS A 23 -27.12 -40.91 -29.15
C HIS A 23 -27.75 -39.63 -28.62
N SER A 24 -29.07 -39.55 -28.79
CA SER A 24 -29.93 -38.50 -28.27
C SER A 24 -30.01 -38.58 -26.74
N PHE A 25 -29.50 -37.57 -26.06
CA PHE A 25 -29.96 -37.21 -24.72
C PHE A 25 -30.63 -35.85 -24.81
N ASN A 26 -31.95 -35.83 -24.58
CA ASN A 26 -32.73 -34.62 -24.40
C ASN A 26 -32.19 -33.84 -23.19
N SER A 27 -31.38 -32.81 -23.43
CA SER A 27 -31.21 -31.71 -22.48
C SER A 27 -32.13 -30.58 -22.90
N LEU A 28 -33.11 -30.27 -22.04
CA LEU A 28 -33.94 -29.07 -22.14
C LEU A 28 -33.06 -27.82 -22.36
N PRO A 29 -33.45 -26.86 -23.22
CA PRO A 29 -32.78 -25.58 -23.26
C PRO A 29 -33.15 -24.80 -22.00
N ALA A 30 -32.17 -24.54 -21.12
CA ALA A 30 -32.33 -23.53 -20.10
C ALA A 30 -32.52 -22.17 -20.79
N SER A 31 -33.69 -21.56 -20.61
CA SER A 31 -34.09 -20.31 -21.27
C SER A 31 -33.19 -19.14 -20.83
N PRO A 32 -32.48 -18.45 -21.75
CA PRO A 32 -31.59 -17.33 -21.40
C PRO A 32 -32.32 -16.09 -20.82
N LEU A 33 -33.63 -15.97 -21.06
CA LEU A 33 -34.45 -14.86 -20.55
C LEU A 33 -34.59 -14.86 -19.02
N SER A 34 -34.76 -16.03 -18.38
CA SER A 34 -34.98 -16.13 -16.93
C SER A 34 -33.75 -15.66 -16.13
N THR A 35 -32.56 -16.06 -16.58
CA THR A 35 -31.28 -15.63 -16.00
C THR A 35 -31.02 -14.14 -16.20
N GLN A 36 -31.43 -13.54 -17.32
CA GLN A 36 -31.31 -12.10 -17.53
C GLN A 36 -32.26 -11.29 -16.64
N THR A 37 -33.51 -11.71 -16.49
CA THR A 37 -34.48 -11.02 -15.63
C THR A 37 -34.10 -11.11 -14.15
N PHE A 38 -33.63 -12.28 -13.70
CA PHE A 38 -33.15 -12.46 -12.33
C PHE A 38 -31.90 -11.61 -12.06
N SER A 39 -30.93 -11.63 -12.97
CA SER A 39 -29.72 -10.80 -12.87
C SER A 39 -30.05 -9.31 -12.83
N LYS A 40 -31.01 -8.85 -13.65
CA LYS A 40 -31.45 -7.45 -13.66
C LYS A 40 -32.10 -7.03 -12.33
N SER A 41 -32.98 -7.85 -11.77
CA SER A 41 -33.63 -7.58 -10.47
C SER A 41 -32.60 -7.47 -9.34
N MET A 42 -31.61 -8.37 -9.30
CA MET A 42 -30.55 -8.32 -8.28
C MET A 42 -29.67 -7.07 -8.42
N MET A 43 -29.39 -6.61 -9.65
CA MET A 43 -28.59 -5.39 -9.85
C MET A 43 -29.37 -4.11 -9.48
N GLU A 44 -30.69 -4.11 -9.64
CA GLU A 44 -31.56 -3.00 -9.23
C GLU A 44 -31.63 -2.91 -7.70
N GLU A 45 -31.78 -4.04 -6.99
CA GLU A 45 -31.71 -4.10 -5.53
C GLU A 45 -30.34 -3.63 -5.00
N ALA A 46 -29.25 -4.02 -5.67
CA ALA A 46 -27.91 -3.57 -5.32
C ALA A 46 -27.75 -2.05 -5.46
N LEU A 47 -28.39 -1.43 -6.47
CA LEU A 47 -28.37 0.01 -6.68
C LEU A 47 -29.15 0.77 -5.59
N GLU A 48 -30.34 0.28 -5.23
CA GLU A 48 -31.16 0.86 -4.16
C GLU A 48 -30.47 0.75 -2.79
N SER A 49 -29.89 -0.42 -2.50
CA SER A 49 -29.11 -0.64 -1.28
C SER A 49 -27.88 0.27 -1.22
N ALA A 50 -27.15 0.39 -2.34
CA ALA A 50 -26.00 1.26 -2.44
C ALA A 50 -26.39 2.73 -2.27
N GLU A 51 -27.51 3.18 -2.82
CA GLU A 51 -27.98 4.55 -2.66
C GLU A 51 -28.23 4.92 -1.19
N SER A 52 -28.94 4.07 -0.46
CA SER A 52 -29.23 4.30 0.97
C SER A 52 -27.95 4.37 1.81
N ILE A 53 -27.02 3.42 1.60
CA ILE A 53 -25.81 3.30 2.40
C ILE A 53 -24.77 4.35 2.02
N ILE A 54 -24.56 4.62 0.74
CA ILE A 54 -23.51 5.56 0.28
C ILE A 54 -23.91 7.00 0.59
N ARG A 55 -25.17 7.40 0.34
CA ARG A 55 -25.62 8.77 0.64
C ARG A 55 -25.58 9.09 2.13
N LYS A 56 -25.80 8.10 3.00
CA LYS A 56 -25.64 8.25 4.45
C LYS A 56 -24.23 8.74 4.83
N TRP A 57 -23.22 8.35 4.07
CA TRP A 57 -21.81 8.65 4.33
C TRP A 57 -21.19 9.64 3.34
N ASP A 58 -22.03 10.42 2.65
CA ASP A 58 -21.55 11.46 1.73
C ASP A 58 -20.71 12.51 2.50
N PRO A 59 -19.44 12.73 2.12
CA PRO A 59 -18.58 13.72 2.76
C PRO A 59 -19.08 15.16 2.61
N ASN A 60 -19.92 15.42 1.60
CA ASN A 60 -20.49 16.73 1.30
C ASN A 60 -21.84 16.97 2.01
N SER A 61 -22.46 15.94 2.58
CA SER A 61 -23.68 16.05 3.38
C SER A 61 -23.39 16.58 4.80
N GLN A 62 -24.37 17.20 5.46
CA GLN A 62 -24.22 18.04 6.68
C GLN A 62 -23.35 17.43 7.80
N PHE A 63 -22.69 18.33 8.56
CA PHE A 63 -21.77 18.26 9.73
C PHE A 63 -21.40 16.91 10.40
N TYR A 64 -22.27 15.92 10.47
CA TYR A 64 -22.08 14.69 11.25
C TYR A 64 -21.06 13.71 10.61
N THR A 65 -21.12 13.52 9.29
CA THR A 65 -20.19 12.64 8.54
C THR A 65 -18.79 13.25 8.43
N LYS A 66 -18.62 14.56 8.64
CA LYS A 66 -17.30 15.21 8.67
C LYS A 66 -16.48 14.83 9.89
N ILE A 67 -17.13 14.58 11.02
CA ILE A 67 -16.49 14.35 12.32
C ILE A 67 -16.35 12.85 12.64
N ILE A 68 -17.28 12.02 12.17
CA ILE A 68 -17.30 10.59 12.51
C ILE A 68 -16.62 9.77 11.41
N SER A 69 -15.58 9.04 11.80
CA SER A 69 -14.94 8.04 10.94
C SER A 69 -15.79 6.78 10.87
N LEU A 70 -16.17 6.37 9.66
CA LEU A 70 -16.90 5.12 9.37
C LEU A 70 -16.22 3.90 10.01
N PHE A 71 -14.90 3.81 9.88
CA PHE A 71 -14.13 2.67 10.36
C PHE A 71 -13.94 2.67 11.88
N ARG A 72 -13.89 3.85 12.52
CA ARG A 72 -13.87 3.97 13.98
C ARG A 72 -15.25 3.81 14.63
N HIS A 73 -16.32 4.23 13.97
CA HIS A 73 -17.66 4.22 14.53
C HIS A 73 -18.28 2.81 14.58
N SER A 74 -18.23 2.09 13.46
CA SER A 74 -18.78 0.73 13.41
C SER A 74 -18.14 -0.09 12.31
N ARG A 75 -17.36 -1.11 12.71
CA ARG A 75 -16.75 -2.08 11.80
C ARG A 75 -17.81 -2.81 10.97
N LYS A 76 -18.98 -3.07 11.53
CA LYS A 76 -20.10 -3.71 10.81
C LYS A 76 -20.63 -2.81 9.70
N GLU A 77 -20.74 -1.50 9.95
CA GLU A 77 -21.15 -0.54 8.92
C GLU A 77 -20.07 -0.34 7.86
N ALA A 78 -18.79 -0.27 8.25
CA ALA A 78 -17.67 -0.20 7.30
C ALA A 78 -17.65 -1.41 6.34
N LYS A 79 -17.82 -2.63 6.88
CA LYS A 79 -17.93 -3.85 6.06
C LYS A 79 -19.12 -3.80 5.09
N LYS A 80 -20.28 -3.33 5.54
CA LYS A 80 -21.46 -3.15 4.68
C LYS A 80 -21.19 -2.14 3.57
N PHE A 81 -20.61 -0.99 3.92
CA PHE A 81 -20.26 0.06 2.96
C PHE A 81 -19.30 -0.46 1.88
N ILE A 82 -18.22 -1.13 2.27
CA ILE A 82 -17.26 -1.74 1.33
C ILE A 82 -17.95 -2.75 0.41
N ARG A 83 -18.83 -3.60 0.95
CA ARG A 83 -19.59 -4.54 0.14
C ARG A 83 -20.51 -3.83 -0.86
N CYS A 84 -21.25 -2.82 -0.42
CA CYS A 84 -22.13 -2.04 -1.30
C CYS A 84 -21.36 -1.37 -2.44
N VAL A 85 -20.17 -0.81 -2.16
CA VAL A 85 -19.31 -0.22 -3.20
C VAL A 85 -18.85 -1.27 -4.22
N ARG A 86 -18.44 -2.46 -3.76
CA ARG A 86 -18.02 -3.56 -4.64
C ARG A 86 -19.17 -4.09 -5.49
N ASP A 87 -20.35 -4.22 -4.90
CA ASP A 87 -21.55 -4.68 -5.60
C ASP A 87 -22.07 -3.61 -6.59
N LEU A 88 -21.97 -2.32 -6.24
CA LEU A 88 -22.21 -1.20 -7.15
C LEU A 88 -21.27 -1.24 -8.36
N ARG A 89 -19.98 -1.54 -8.17
CA ARG A 89 -19.02 -1.69 -9.28
C ARG A 89 -19.43 -2.80 -10.24
N LYS A 90 -19.89 -3.95 -9.72
CA LYS A 90 -20.43 -5.04 -10.55
C LYS A 90 -21.71 -4.60 -11.28
N ALA A 91 -22.60 -3.87 -10.60
CA ALA A 91 -23.81 -3.29 -11.18
C ALA A 91 -23.49 -2.37 -12.34
N MET A 92 -22.51 -1.48 -12.19
CA MET A 92 -22.06 -0.58 -13.25
C MET A 92 -21.53 -1.36 -14.46
N HIS A 93 -20.72 -2.40 -14.27
CA HIS A 93 -20.24 -3.22 -15.38
C HIS A 93 -21.38 -3.91 -16.15
N PHE A 94 -22.41 -4.38 -15.45
CA PHE A 94 -23.59 -4.97 -16.07
C PHE A 94 -24.49 -3.94 -16.77
N LEU A 95 -24.67 -2.76 -16.17
CA LEU A 95 -25.46 -1.68 -16.77
C LEU A 95 -24.82 -1.17 -18.06
N VAL A 96 -23.48 -1.03 -18.08
CA VAL A 96 -22.74 -0.63 -19.28
C VAL A 96 -22.90 -1.65 -20.42
N SER A 97 -22.99 -2.95 -20.13
CA SER A 97 -23.16 -3.98 -21.16
C SER A 97 -24.58 -4.10 -21.70
N GLN A 98 -25.58 -3.66 -20.92
CA GLN A 98 -26.99 -3.69 -21.30
C GLN A 98 -27.44 -2.41 -22.00
N ASP A 99 -27.21 -1.25 -21.38
CA ASP A 99 -27.65 0.04 -21.88
C ASP A 99 -26.72 1.17 -21.39
N SER A 100 -25.84 1.62 -22.28
CA SER A 100 -24.87 2.67 -21.99
C SER A 100 -25.49 4.06 -21.78
N LYS A 101 -26.80 4.25 -22.04
CA LYS A 101 -27.49 5.55 -21.91
C LYS A 101 -28.54 5.58 -20.80
N SER A 102 -28.57 4.56 -19.93
CA SER A 102 -29.55 4.50 -18.85
C SER A 102 -29.30 5.55 -17.75
N ASP A 103 -30.34 6.21 -17.27
CA ASP A 103 -30.30 7.09 -16.09
C ASP A 103 -29.77 6.36 -14.84
N LYS A 104 -29.99 5.04 -14.76
CA LYS A 104 -29.48 4.18 -13.67
C LYS A 104 -27.94 4.13 -13.68
N LEU A 105 -27.32 4.19 -14.85
CA LEU A 105 -25.86 4.24 -14.98
C LEU A 105 -25.32 5.58 -14.47
N VAL A 106 -26.00 6.69 -14.79
CA VAL A 106 -25.63 8.03 -14.29
C VAL A 106 -25.72 8.08 -12.75
N LEU A 107 -26.82 7.55 -12.19
CA LEU A 107 -26.97 7.43 -10.74
C LEU A 107 -25.86 6.56 -10.13
N ALA A 108 -25.58 5.39 -10.72
CA ALA A 108 -24.52 4.51 -10.23
C ALA A 108 -23.12 5.14 -10.28
N GLN A 109 -22.83 5.92 -11.32
CA GLN A 109 -21.59 6.71 -11.42
C GLN A 109 -21.50 7.78 -10.34
N SER A 110 -22.59 8.51 -10.08
CA SER A 110 -22.65 9.49 -9.00
C SER A 110 -22.42 8.85 -7.63
N LEU A 111 -23.10 7.74 -7.35
CA LEU A 111 -22.92 6.97 -6.11
C LEU A 111 -21.49 6.43 -5.98
N MET A 112 -20.87 5.97 -7.07
CA MET A 112 -19.49 5.52 -7.05
C MET A 112 -18.54 6.67 -6.69
N GLN A 113 -18.73 7.87 -7.24
CA GLN A 113 -17.92 9.04 -6.89
C GLN A 113 -18.04 9.42 -5.42
N ILE A 114 -19.26 9.40 -4.87
CA ILE A 114 -19.48 9.64 -3.44
C ILE A 114 -18.77 8.57 -2.61
N GLY A 115 -18.98 7.30 -2.96
CA GLY A 115 -18.40 6.17 -2.26
C GLY A 115 -16.88 6.22 -2.21
N MET A 116 -16.24 6.55 -3.34
CA MET A 116 -14.78 6.69 -3.43
C MET A 116 -14.26 7.90 -2.66
N SER A 117 -14.97 9.03 -2.68
CA SER A 117 -14.61 10.21 -1.88
C SER A 117 -14.67 9.91 -0.38
N THR A 118 -15.68 9.16 0.06
CA THR A 118 -15.77 8.68 1.46
C THR A 118 -14.58 7.79 1.80
N LEU A 119 -14.25 6.80 0.95
CA LEU A 119 -13.11 5.91 1.20
C LEU A 119 -11.78 6.65 1.21
N GLU A 120 -11.55 7.60 0.30
CA GLU A 120 -10.34 8.42 0.28
C GLU A 120 -10.19 9.21 1.58
N LYS A 121 -11.27 9.82 2.07
CA LYS A 121 -11.28 10.55 3.33
C LYS A 121 -11.00 9.62 4.53
N GLU A 122 -11.66 8.47 4.61
CA GLU A 122 -11.41 7.50 5.69
C GLU A 122 -9.98 7.00 5.67
N PHE A 123 -9.45 6.68 4.49
CA PHE A 123 -8.08 6.25 4.30
C PHE A 123 -7.09 7.31 4.80
N PHE A 124 -7.29 8.56 4.41
CA PHE A 124 -6.50 9.69 4.90
C PHE A 124 -6.59 9.86 6.42
N GLN A 125 -7.80 9.74 7.00
CA GLN A 125 -8.02 9.88 8.43
C GLN A 125 -7.35 8.75 9.22
N ILE A 126 -7.45 7.50 8.75
CA ILE A 126 -6.80 6.35 9.38
C ILE A 126 -5.27 6.52 9.33
N LEU A 127 -4.71 6.92 8.19
CA LEU A 127 -3.27 7.19 8.07
C LEU A 127 -2.81 8.32 9.00
N SER A 128 -3.60 9.38 9.12
CA SER A 128 -3.24 10.56 9.91
C SER A 128 -3.37 10.35 11.42
N SER A 129 -4.38 9.60 11.87
CA SER A 129 -4.69 9.40 13.29
C SER A 129 -3.98 8.20 13.94
N ASN A 130 -3.21 7.42 13.17
CA ASN A 130 -2.54 6.21 13.66
C ASN A 130 -1.04 6.22 13.34
N ARG A 131 -0.38 7.38 13.42
CA ARG A 131 1.06 7.51 13.13
C ARG A 131 1.90 6.53 13.95
N ASP A 132 1.63 6.42 15.26
CA ASP A 132 2.38 5.57 16.18
C ASP A 132 2.16 4.07 15.94
N HIS A 133 0.93 3.68 15.53
CA HIS A 133 0.59 2.28 15.21
C HIS A 133 1.08 1.84 13.83
N LEU A 134 1.44 2.81 12.97
CA LEU A 134 2.01 2.58 11.65
C LEU A 134 3.51 2.91 11.64
N ASP A 135 4.13 3.02 12.82
CA ASP A 135 5.55 3.29 12.93
C ASP A 135 6.33 2.09 12.38
N PRO A 136 7.34 2.31 11.54
CA PRO A 136 8.16 1.25 10.96
C PRO A 136 8.70 0.17 11.92
N ASP A 137 8.86 0.47 13.21
CA ASP A 137 9.27 -0.52 14.21
C ASP A 137 8.17 -1.56 14.49
N SER A 138 6.90 -1.14 14.52
CA SER A 138 5.73 -2.03 14.68
C SER A 138 5.52 -2.96 13.47
N ALA A 139 5.85 -2.48 12.25
CA ALA A 139 5.70 -3.28 11.03
C ALA A 139 6.80 -4.36 10.89
N SER A 140 7.99 -4.14 11.45
CA SER A 140 9.13 -5.07 11.40
C SER A 140 8.86 -6.37 12.17
N GLY A 141 8.22 -6.25 13.35
CA GLY A 141 7.88 -7.40 14.21
C GLY A 141 6.74 -8.27 13.71
N GLN A 142 5.91 -7.79 12.78
CA GLN A 142 4.71 -8.49 12.31
C GLN A 142 4.93 -9.40 11.10
N SER A 143 6.13 -9.43 10.52
CA SER A 143 6.46 -10.26 9.34
C SER A 143 6.28 -11.79 9.57
N THR A 144 6.07 -12.23 10.81
CA THR A 144 5.72 -13.61 11.18
C THR A 144 4.23 -13.94 11.18
N ILE A 145 3.33 -12.95 11.11
CA ILE A 145 1.87 -13.20 11.09
C ILE A 145 1.36 -13.06 9.65
N SER A 146 1.80 -13.99 8.80
CA SER A 146 1.18 -14.22 7.50
C SER A 146 0.06 -15.23 7.67
N SER A 147 -1.20 -14.82 7.55
CA SER A 147 -2.29 -15.69 7.09
C SER A 147 -3.56 -14.91 6.74
N ASN A 148 -4.08 -15.19 5.54
CA ASN A 148 -5.33 -14.70 4.95
C ASN A 148 -6.63 -15.13 5.69
N SER A 149 -6.63 -15.28 7.02
CA SER A 149 -7.83 -15.74 7.78
C SER A 149 -8.21 -14.90 9.00
N GLU A 150 -7.49 -13.81 9.27
CA GLU A 150 -7.55 -13.10 10.56
C GLU A 150 -8.86 -12.30 10.80
N PHE A 151 -9.78 -12.30 9.83
CA PHE A 151 -11.12 -11.76 10.01
C PHE A 151 -12.05 -12.71 10.79
N GLU A 152 -11.75 -14.02 10.86
CA GLU A 152 -12.66 -15.04 11.41
C GLU A 152 -12.17 -15.76 12.68
N VAL A 153 -10.89 -15.69 13.07
CA VAL A 153 -10.31 -16.63 14.06
C VAL A 153 -10.45 -16.22 15.54
N TYR A 154 -10.83 -14.99 15.87
CA TYR A 154 -10.77 -14.51 17.26
C TYR A 154 -12.05 -14.74 18.07
N MET A 155 -12.45 -16.00 18.32
CA MET A 155 -13.54 -16.35 19.24
C MET A 155 -13.28 -17.64 20.04
N GLU A 156 -12.04 -17.95 20.41
CA GLU A 156 -11.80 -19.01 21.41
C GLU A 156 -10.40 -18.86 22.03
N ASN A 157 -10.35 -18.54 23.33
CA ASN A 157 -9.74 -19.35 24.37
C ASN A 157 -9.69 -18.54 25.67
N ASP A 158 -10.30 -19.13 26.70
CA ASP A 158 -10.30 -18.72 28.11
C ASP A 158 -9.24 -19.55 28.87
N ASP A 159 -8.90 -19.06 30.06
CA ASP A 159 -8.18 -19.72 31.18
C ASP A 159 -6.65 -19.46 31.38
N ASP A 160 -6.43 -18.57 32.36
CA ASP A 160 -5.65 -18.69 33.61
C ASP A 160 -4.14 -18.32 33.75
N GLU A 161 -3.96 -17.32 34.64
CA GLU A 161 -2.94 -16.98 35.66
C GLU A 161 -1.43 -16.92 35.33
N ASP A 162 -0.85 -15.71 35.39
CA ASP A 162 0.39 -15.35 36.13
C ASP A 162 0.65 -13.83 36.02
N ASP A 163 0.67 -13.12 37.16
CA ASP A 163 0.33 -11.69 37.28
C ASP A 163 1.56 -10.79 37.52
N GLU A 164 2.19 -10.36 36.41
CA GLU A 164 2.83 -9.03 36.20
C GLU A 164 3.51 -8.99 34.81
N LEU A 165 4.08 -10.12 34.36
CA LEU A 165 4.63 -10.28 33.00
C LEU A 165 3.52 -10.37 31.93
N LYS A 166 2.36 -10.96 32.29
CA LYS A 166 1.17 -11.00 31.42
C LYS A 166 0.61 -9.61 31.15
N LYS A 167 0.64 -8.66 32.09
CA LYS A 167 0.06 -7.33 31.85
C LYS A 167 0.84 -6.52 30.82
N ALA A 168 2.17 -6.64 30.82
CA ALA A 168 3.04 -6.07 29.78
C ALA A 168 2.89 -6.84 28.45
N SER A 169 2.85 -8.18 28.48
CA SER A 169 2.62 -9.02 27.30
C SER A 169 1.23 -8.85 26.68
N GLU A 170 0.20 -8.64 27.48
CA GLU A 170 -1.18 -8.36 27.07
C GLU A 170 -1.28 -6.95 26.50
N SER A 171 -0.63 -5.97 27.12
CA SER A 171 -0.54 -4.60 26.61
C SER A 171 0.20 -4.55 25.26
N ILE A 172 1.31 -5.30 25.12
CA ILE A 172 2.03 -5.47 23.85
C ILE A 172 1.11 -6.16 22.83
N SER A 173 0.43 -7.25 23.21
CA SER A 173 -0.53 -7.94 22.33
C SER A 173 -1.67 -7.02 21.89
N GLN A 174 -2.10 -6.09 22.75
CA GLN A 174 -3.20 -5.17 22.45
C GLN A 174 -2.77 -4.07 21.47
N VAL A 175 -1.54 -3.55 21.60
CA VAL A 175 -0.97 -2.59 20.64
C VAL A 175 -0.70 -3.25 19.30
N GLU A 176 -0.21 -4.48 19.28
CA GLU A 176 -0.02 -5.27 18.05
C GLU A 176 -1.35 -5.56 17.37
N LYS A 177 -2.37 -5.99 18.13
CA LYS A 177 -3.74 -6.20 17.64
C LYS A 177 -4.33 -4.91 17.07
N ALA A 178 -4.16 -3.78 17.75
CA ALA A 178 -4.64 -2.49 17.26
C ALA A 178 -3.96 -2.11 15.92
N SER A 179 -2.65 -2.30 15.82
CA SER A 179 -1.87 -2.02 14.61
C SER A 179 -2.29 -2.92 13.45
N ALA A 180 -2.47 -4.23 13.70
CA ALA A 180 -2.98 -5.19 12.71
C ALA A 180 -4.38 -4.81 12.21
N LEU A 181 -5.26 -4.34 13.10
CA LEU A 181 -6.59 -3.86 12.72
C LEU A 181 -6.52 -2.62 11.81
N VAL A 182 -5.66 -1.66 12.14
CA VAL A 182 -5.44 -0.46 11.30
C VAL A 182 -4.89 -0.86 9.93
N MET A 183 -3.91 -1.76 9.88
CA MET A 183 -3.32 -2.23 8.62
C MET A 183 -4.34 -2.99 7.77
N SER A 184 -5.16 -3.86 8.39
CA SER A 184 -6.26 -4.55 7.71
C SER A 184 -7.27 -3.56 7.12
N ASP A 185 -7.55 -2.44 7.80
CA ASP A 185 -8.49 -1.43 7.31
C ASP A 185 -7.94 -0.66 6.13
N LEU A 186 -6.68 -0.23 6.21
CA LEU A 186 -5.99 0.39 5.10
C LEU A 186 -5.95 -0.52 3.88
N LYS A 187 -5.66 -1.81 4.08
CA LYS A 187 -5.66 -2.82 3.00
C LYS A 187 -7.03 -2.93 2.34
N VAL A 188 -8.10 -3.16 3.12
CA VAL A 188 -9.46 -3.33 2.57
C VAL A 188 -9.93 -2.09 1.81
N ILE A 189 -9.59 -0.88 2.30
CA ILE A 189 -9.91 0.36 1.60
C ILE A 189 -9.10 0.47 0.30
N ALA A 190 -7.79 0.26 0.34
CA ALA A 190 -6.91 0.34 -0.83
C ALA A 190 -7.32 -0.65 -1.93
N GLU A 191 -7.56 -1.91 -1.60
CA GLU A 191 -8.05 -2.93 -2.53
C GLU A 191 -9.37 -2.52 -3.18
N THR A 192 -10.28 -1.93 -2.40
CA THR A 192 -11.59 -1.49 -2.90
C THR A 192 -11.46 -0.29 -3.83
N MET A 193 -10.63 0.71 -3.49
CA MET A 193 -10.37 1.85 -4.37
C MET A 193 -9.68 1.43 -5.67
N ILE A 194 -8.65 0.57 -5.59
CA ILE A 194 -7.91 0.09 -6.76
C ILE A 194 -8.82 -0.71 -7.70
N SER A 195 -9.60 -1.66 -7.17
CA SER A 195 -10.53 -2.46 -7.99
C SER A 195 -11.65 -1.62 -8.62
N CYS A 196 -12.00 -0.48 -8.04
CA CYS A 196 -12.96 0.48 -8.62
C CYS A 196 -12.33 1.45 -9.64
N GLY A 197 -10.99 1.44 -9.80
CA GLY A 197 -10.27 2.32 -10.73
C GLY A 197 -9.72 3.62 -10.12
N TYR A 198 -9.77 3.76 -8.79
CA TYR A 198 -9.36 4.95 -8.03
C TYR A 198 -8.00 4.75 -7.34
N GLY A 199 -7.12 3.94 -7.95
CA GLY A 199 -5.80 3.66 -7.39
C GLY A 199 -4.91 4.91 -7.30
N LYS A 200 -5.06 5.88 -8.22
CA LYS A 200 -4.25 7.10 -8.23
C LYS A 200 -4.51 7.98 -7.01
N GLU A 201 -5.78 8.16 -6.67
CA GLU A 201 -6.27 8.92 -5.51
C GLU A 201 -5.83 8.25 -4.21
N CYS A 202 -5.97 6.92 -4.13
CA CYS A 202 -5.49 6.13 -3.00
C CYS A 202 -3.98 6.30 -2.77
N ILE A 203 -3.16 6.11 -3.82
CA ILE A 203 -1.70 6.27 -3.76
C ILE A 203 -1.31 7.70 -3.38
N LYS A 204 -2.01 8.71 -3.91
CA LYS A 204 -1.75 10.12 -3.61
C LYS A 204 -1.95 10.40 -2.12
N SER A 205 -3.06 9.95 -1.55
CA SER A 205 -3.37 10.14 -0.13
C SER A 205 -2.41 9.36 0.78
N TYR A 206 -2.06 8.12 0.41
CA TYR A 206 -1.06 7.31 1.12
C TYR A 206 0.29 8.02 1.18
N LYS A 207 0.82 8.37 0.00
CA LYS A 207 2.11 9.04 -0.18
C LYS A 207 2.19 10.34 0.60
N LEU A 208 1.14 11.18 0.56
CA LEU A 208 1.14 12.48 1.23
C LEU A 208 1.46 12.35 2.72
N ILE A 209 0.82 11.39 3.41
CA ILE A 209 1.02 11.19 4.84
C ILE A 209 2.32 10.42 5.11
N ARG A 210 2.53 9.28 4.45
CA ARG A 210 3.66 8.41 4.75
C ARG A 210 5.01 9.03 4.38
N LYS A 211 5.08 9.81 3.31
CA LYS A 211 6.29 10.60 3.00
C LYS A 211 6.62 11.61 4.08
N SER A 212 5.62 12.31 4.62
CA SER A 212 5.84 13.22 5.74
C SER A 212 6.39 12.49 6.97
N ILE A 213 5.90 11.29 7.27
CA ILE A 213 6.35 10.50 8.43
C ILE A 213 7.78 10.01 8.22
N VAL A 214 8.12 9.51 7.03
CA VAL A 214 9.49 9.05 6.72
C VAL A 214 10.48 10.22 6.74
N ASP A 215 10.12 11.36 6.14
CA ASP A 215 10.97 12.54 6.12
C ASP A 215 11.17 13.11 7.55
N GLU A 216 10.12 13.13 8.36
CA GLU A 216 10.17 13.54 9.78
C GLU A 216 11.02 12.57 10.62
N GLY A 217 10.87 11.25 10.41
CA GLY A 217 11.65 10.23 11.09
C GLY A 217 13.15 10.36 10.84
N LEU A 218 13.57 10.60 9.59
CA LEU A 218 14.97 10.88 9.28
C LEU A 218 15.45 12.18 9.93
N HIS A 219 14.61 13.22 9.95
CA HIS A 219 14.96 14.48 10.60
C HIS A 219 15.21 14.30 12.10
N LEU A 220 14.36 13.54 12.80
CA LEU A 220 14.53 13.22 14.23
C LEU A 220 15.78 12.38 14.51
N LEU A 221 16.24 11.57 13.54
CA LEU A 221 17.52 10.87 13.62
C LEU A 221 18.73 11.79 13.38
N GLY A 222 18.52 13.08 13.11
CA GLY A 222 19.57 14.07 12.83
C GLY A 222 20.07 14.04 11.39
N ILE A 223 19.33 13.44 10.45
CA ILE A 223 19.65 13.44 9.02
C ILE A 223 19.02 14.68 8.38
N GLU A 224 19.79 15.76 8.36
CA GLU A 224 19.40 17.01 7.71
C GLU A 224 20.00 17.14 6.31
N LYS A 225 19.32 17.88 5.43
CA LYS A 225 19.83 18.21 4.10
C LYS A 225 21.04 19.12 4.21
N VAL A 226 22.24 18.56 4.08
CA VAL A 226 23.48 19.33 4.11
C VAL A 226 23.74 19.95 2.74
N LYS A 227 23.76 21.29 2.67
CA LYS A 227 24.18 22.00 1.45
C LYS A 227 25.67 21.78 1.21
N THR A 228 26.05 21.41 -0.02
CA THR A 228 27.44 21.20 -0.43
C THR A 228 28.34 22.38 -0.07
N SER A 229 27.86 23.62 -0.27
CA SER A 229 28.60 24.85 0.03
C SER A 229 28.89 25.05 1.53
N GLN A 230 27.99 24.58 2.40
CA GLN A 230 28.17 24.63 3.85
C GLN A 230 29.13 23.53 4.31
N PHE A 231 29.02 22.33 3.73
CA PHE A 231 29.85 21.17 4.06
C PHE A 231 31.36 21.41 3.87
N HIS A 232 31.74 22.11 2.79
CA HIS A 232 33.15 22.39 2.50
C HIS A 232 33.80 23.33 3.52
N LYS A 233 32.99 24.21 4.13
CA LYS A 233 33.42 25.19 5.14
C LYS A 233 33.44 24.61 6.56
N MET A 234 32.81 23.45 6.80
CA MET A 234 32.80 22.81 8.11
C MET A 234 34.19 22.35 8.53
N ASP A 235 34.48 22.60 9.81
CA ASP A 235 35.64 22.09 10.52
C ASP A 235 35.64 20.55 10.58
N TRP A 236 36.82 19.96 10.65
CA TRP A 236 36.97 18.51 10.67
C TRP A 236 36.39 17.88 11.94
N GLY A 237 36.56 18.48 13.12
CA GLY A 237 36.02 17.95 14.37
C GLY A 237 34.50 17.86 14.36
N VAL A 238 33.82 18.86 13.78
CA VAL A 238 32.37 18.83 13.59
C VAL A 238 31.96 17.70 12.64
N LEU A 239 32.71 17.53 11.55
CA LEU A 239 32.44 16.47 10.57
C LEU A 239 32.58 15.07 11.18
N GLU A 240 33.57 14.84 12.03
CA GLU A 240 33.70 13.55 12.72
C GLU A 240 32.50 13.21 13.60
N VAL A 241 31.97 14.20 14.33
CA VAL A 241 30.76 14.03 15.14
C VAL A 241 29.56 13.74 14.24
N MET A 242 29.42 14.46 13.12
CA MET A 242 28.37 14.20 12.14
C MET A 242 28.45 12.80 11.55
N ILE A 243 29.65 12.30 11.21
CA ILE A 243 29.84 10.93 10.70
C ILE A 243 29.43 9.89 11.74
N LYS A 244 29.84 10.06 13.00
CA LYS A 244 29.45 9.14 14.09
C LYS A 244 27.94 9.11 14.30
N ASN A 245 27.28 10.27 14.25
CA ASN A 245 25.83 10.36 14.37
C ASN A 245 25.15 9.73 13.15
N TRP A 246 25.67 9.98 11.96
CA TRP A 246 25.17 9.38 10.72
C TRP A 246 25.25 7.86 10.75
N ILE A 247 26.33 7.25 11.23
CA ILE A 247 26.44 5.77 11.31
C ILE A 247 25.29 5.18 12.15
N LYS A 248 25.00 5.81 13.30
CA LYS A 248 23.89 5.38 14.17
C LYS A 248 22.53 5.59 13.51
N ALA A 249 22.33 6.76 12.91
CA ALA A 249 21.10 7.13 12.22
C ALA A 249 20.84 6.29 10.98
N ALA A 250 21.87 5.96 10.19
CA ALA A 250 21.78 5.11 9.00
C ALA A 250 21.33 3.71 9.36
N LYS A 251 21.85 3.16 10.47
CA LYS A 251 21.41 1.86 10.98
C LYS A 251 19.90 1.87 11.25
N ILE A 252 19.42 2.80 12.07
CA ILE A 252 17.98 2.91 12.41
C ILE A 252 17.15 3.24 11.16
N GLY A 253 17.61 4.15 10.32
CA GLY A 253 16.92 4.56 9.10
C GLY A 253 16.72 3.40 8.11
N VAL A 254 17.72 2.54 7.93
CA VAL A 254 17.62 1.38 7.04
C VAL A 254 16.83 0.25 7.69
N THR A 255 17.21 -0.20 8.90
CA THR A 255 16.67 -1.42 9.51
C THR A 255 15.27 -1.25 10.06
N THR A 256 14.88 -0.02 10.40
CA THR A 256 13.58 0.29 10.98
C THR A 256 12.76 1.10 9.98
N LEU A 257 13.15 2.35 9.69
CA LEU A 257 12.31 3.31 8.95
C LEU A 257 11.96 2.85 7.52
N PHE A 258 12.97 2.58 6.69
CA PHE A 258 12.73 2.16 5.30
C PHE A 258 12.17 0.75 5.21
N LYS A 259 12.67 -0.17 6.06
CA LYS A 259 12.16 -1.54 6.11
C LYS A 259 10.68 -1.59 6.47
N GLY A 260 10.28 -0.90 7.54
CA GLY A 260 8.89 -0.89 7.98
C GLY A 260 7.97 -0.17 6.99
N GLU A 261 8.42 0.90 6.32
CA GLU A 261 7.63 1.52 5.25
C GLU A 261 7.44 0.57 4.05
N LYS A 262 8.48 -0.20 3.68
CA LYS A 262 8.35 -1.24 2.65
C LYS A 262 7.31 -2.28 3.04
N LEU A 263 7.40 -2.83 4.24
CA LEU A 263 6.48 -3.84 4.74
C LEU A 263 5.04 -3.32 4.78
N LEU A 264 4.84 -2.07 5.21
CA LEU A 264 3.52 -1.45 5.22
C LEU A 264 2.96 -1.24 3.80
N CYS A 265 3.79 -0.76 2.86
CA CYS A 265 3.39 -0.65 1.45
C CYS A 265 3.00 -2.02 0.87
N ASP A 266 3.81 -3.05 1.10
CA ASP A 266 3.56 -4.41 0.62
C ASP A 266 2.26 -4.98 1.21
N HIS A 267 1.99 -4.71 2.50
CA HIS A 267 0.74 -5.12 3.14
C HIS A 267 -0.48 -4.40 2.54
N VAL A 268 -0.47 -3.06 2.57
CA VAL A 268 -1.61 -2.22 2.16
C VAL A 268 -1.93 -2.40 0.67
N PHE A 269 -0.90 -2.55 -0.16
CA PHE A 269 -1.04 -2.71 -1.62
C PHE A 269 -0.84 -4.17 -2.08
N SER A 270 -1.06 -5.16 -1.21
CA SER A 270 -0.87 -6.58 -1.52
C SER A 270 -1.66 -7.09 -2.74
N ALA A 271 -2.75 -6.42 -3.14
CA ALA A 271 -3.48 -6.71 -4.37
C ALA A 271 -2.72 -6.33 -5.67
N SER A 272 -1.67 -5.50 -5.60
CA SER A 272 -0.84 -5.12 -6.74
C SER A 272 0.57 -4.77 -6.30
N LEU A 273 1.48 -5.73 -6.46
CA LEU A 273 2.92 -5.56 -6.14
C LEU A 273 3.52 -4.34 -6.84
N THR A 274 3.20 -4.11 -8.12
CA THR A 274 3.69 -2.96 -8.88
C THR A 274 3.26 -1.63 -8.29
N ILE A 275 2.01 -1.54 -7.79
CA ILE A 275 1.53 -0.33 -7.09
C ILE A 275 2.27 -0.14 -5.78
N GLY A 276 2.42 -1.20 -4.98
CA GLY A 276 3.16 -1.16 -3.71
C GLY A 276 4.60 -0.68 -3.89
N GLN A 277 5.33 -1.30 -4.82
CA GLN A 277 6.72 -0.93 -5.15
C GLN A 277 6.84 0.52 -5.65
N SER A 278 5.94 0.95 -6.56
CA SER A 278 5.93 2.32 -7.06
C SER A 278 5.62 3.33 -5.95
N CYS A 279 4.68 3.01 -5.06
CA CYS A 279 4.32 3.86 -3.93
C CYS A 279 5.48 4.00 -2.94
N PHE A 280 6.08 2.89 -2.52
CA PHE A 280 7.26 2.86 -1.66
C PHE A 280 8.40 3.69 -2.26
N ASN A 281 8.73 3.49 -3.53
CA ASN A 281 9.78 4.26 -4.21
C ASN A 281 9.49 5.77 -4.18
N GLN A 282 8.25 6.19 -4.43
CA GLN A 282 7.87 7.61 -4.37
C GLN A 282 7.98 8.22 -2.96
N ILE A 283 7.90 7.41 -1.91
CA ILE A 283 8.04 7.83 -0.51
C ILE A 283 9.52 7.85 -0.13
N ALA A 284 10.22 6.73 -0.32
CA ALA A 284 11.55 6.50 0.20
C ALA A 284 12.69 7.10 -0.64
N LYS A 285 12.49 7.36 -1.94
CA LYS A 285 13.60 7.77 -2.84
C LYS A 285 14.31 9.03 -2.37
N GLU A 286 13.57 10.10 -2.08
CA GLU A 286 14.19 11.37 -1.67
C GLU A 286 14.85 11.26 -0.29
N ALA A 287 14.18 10.58 0.63
CA ALA A 287 14.68 10.30 1.97
C ALA A 287 15.97 9.47 1.93
N GLY A 288 16.03 8.43 1.09
CA GLY A 288 17.21 7.60 0.87
C GLY A 288 18.37 8.38 0.26
N LEU A 289 18.11 9.20 -0.76
CA LEU A 289 19.13 10.09 -1.33
C LEU A 289 19.69 11.06 -0.28
N ASN A 290 18.82 11.64 0.56
CA ASN A 290 19.25 12.51 1.65
C ASN A 290 20.13 11.77 2.67
N LEU A 291 19.74 10.54 3.05
CA LEU A 291 20.54 9.71 3.96
C LEU A 291 21.95 9.48 3.41
N PHE A 292 22.10 9.10 2.14
CA PHE A 292 23.41 8.77 1.57
C PHE A 292 24.22 9.98 1.06
N THR A 293 23.67 11.20 1.15
CA THR A 293 24.38 12.42 0.73
C THR A 293 25.63 12.68 1.58
N LEU A 294 25.59 12.45 2.90
CA LEU A 294 26.73 12.75 3.76
C LEU A 294 27.97 11.88 3.45
N PRO A 295 27.88 10.54 3.37
CA PRO A 295 29.01 9.70 2.96
C PRO A 295 29.61 10.11 1.62
N GLU A 296 28.76 10.45 0.64
CA GLU A 296 29.19 10.91 -0.68
C GLU A 296 30.02 12.21 -0.57
N LEU A 297 29.55 13.18 0.19
CA LEU A 297 30.27 14.44 0.41
C LEU A 297 31.62 14.23 1.12
N VAL A 298 31.69 13.32 2.10
CA VAL A 298 32.94 12.97 2.79
C VAL A 298 33.93 12.30 1.84
N ALA A 299 33.46 11.41 0.97
CA ALA A 299 34.26 10.72 -0.03
C ALA A 299 34.86 11.68 -1.08
N HIS A 300 34.17 12.80 -1.38
CA HIS A 300 34.64 13.80 -2.34
C HIS A 300 35.35 15.02 -1.72
N LYS A 301 35.44 15.13 -0.38
CA LYS A 301 36.08 16.28 0.27
C LYS A 301 37.59 16.34 0.00
N GLU A 302 38.02 17.23 -0.87
CA GLU A 302 39.44 17.51 -1.16
C GLU A 302 40.04 18.43 -0.07
N LYS A 303 40.46 17.87 1.08
CA LYS A 303 41.33 18.60 2.02
C LYS A 303 42.59 17.80 2.32
N LYS A 304 43.74 18.33 1.86
CA LYS A 304 45.09 17.75 2.02
C LYS A 304 45.57 17.68 3.48
N GLN A 305 44.96 18.46 4.39
CA GLN A 305 45.47 18.68 5.75
C GLN A 305 45.06 17.62 6.78
N HIS A 306 44.15 16.68 6.44
CA HIS A 306 43.66 15.62 7.37
C HIS A 306 43.61 14.23 6.73
N HIS A 307 44.52 13.92 5.81
CA HIS A 307 44.45 12.69 5.00
C HIS A 307 44.42 11.39 5.83
N HIS A 308 45.18 11.32 6.95
CA HIS A 308 45.23 10.14 7.81
C HIS A 308 43.98 9.99 8.70
N GLU A 309 43.42 11.06 9.24
CA GLU A 309 42.19 11.00 10.06
C GLU A 309 40.98 10.71 9.16
N ARG A 310 41.00 11.23 7.93
CA ARG A 310 39.98 11.01 6.91
C ARG A 310 39.87 9.55 6.50
N ILE A 311 40.98 8.83 6.33
CA ILE A 311 40.91 7.43 5.89
C ILE A 311 40.19 6.56 6.93
N PHE A 312 40.42 6.78 8.23
CA PHE A 312 39.71 6.04 9.28
C PHE A 312 38.21 6.33 9.25
N LYS A 313 37.81 7.60 9.11
CA LYS A 313 36.40 7.96 9.00
C LYS A 313 35.73 7.42 7.74
N LEU A 314 36.46 7.33 6.63
CA LEU A 314 35.95 6.73 5.40
C LEU A 314 35.79 5.21 5.55
N MET A 315 36.71 4.54 6.26
CA MET A 315 36.58 3.13 6.60
C MET A 315 35.39 2.87 7.53
N ASP A 316 35.16 3.75 8.52
CA ASP A 316 33.97 3.67 9.40
C ASP A 316 32.67 3.76 8.58
N LEU A 317 32.60 4.71 7.63
CA LEU A 317 31.46 4.87 6.72
C LEU A 317 31.28 3.66 5.82
N TYR A 318 32.36 3.16 5.22
CA TYR A 318 32.35 1.98 4.37
C TYR A 318 31.86 0.75 5.14
N ALA A 319 32.38 0.52 6.34
CA ALA A 319 31.95 -0.58 7.21
C ALA A 319 30.45 -0.49 7.51
N ALA A 320 29.96 0.69 7.91
CA ALA A 320 28.54 0.90 8.19
C ALA A 320 27.65 0.63 6.95
N ILE A 321 28.06 1.09 5.76
CA ILE A 321 27.31 0.83 4.52
C ILE A 321 27.36 -0.66 4.14
N SER A 322 28.53 -1.29 4.28
CA SER A 322 28.72 -2.72 3.99
C SER A 322 27.86 -3.59 4.91
N ASP A 323 27.77 -3.24 6.18
CA ASP A 323 26.93 -3.96 7.15
C ASP A 323 25.43 -3.81 6.82
N LEU A 324 25.02 -2.66 6.28
CA LEU A 324 23.63 -2.37 5.89
C LEU A 324 23.30 -2.86 4.47
N TRP A 325 24.29 -3.27 3.67
CA TRP A 325 24.11 -3.61 2.27
C TRP A 325 23.03 -4.69 2.02
N PRO A 326 22.96 -5.79 2.79
CA PRO A 326 21.92 -6.81 2.60
C PRO A 326 20.50 -6.25 2.81
N ASP A 327 20.32 -5.39 3.82
CA ASP A 327 19.03 -4.73 4.07
C ASP A 327 18.70 -3.72 2.97
N ILE A 328 19.69 -2.94 2.50
CA ILE A 328 19.52 -1.99 1.39
C ILE A 328 19.08 -2.73 0.12
N GLU A 329 19.74 -3.83 -0.25
CA GLU A 329 19.36 -4.64 -1.40
C GLU A 329 17.94 -5.17 -1.23
N MET A 330 17.64 -5.82 -0.11
CA MET A 330 16.30 -6.33 0.17
C MET A 330 15.21 -5.25 0.11
N ILE A 331 15.49 -4.04 0.60
CA ILE A 331 14.51 -2.94 0.65
C ILE A 331 14.32 -2.31 -0.74
N PHE A 332 15.39 -2.05 -1.46
CA PHE A 332 15.36 -1.27 -2.70
C PHE A 332 15.47 -2.11 -3.98
N SER A 333 15.58 -3.44 -3.90
CA SER A 333 15.48 -4.32 -5.07
C SER A 333 14.04 -4.35 -5.60
N PHE A 334 13.85 -3.88 -6.84
CA PHE A 334 12.60 -4.00 -7.58
C PHE A 334 12.87 -4.70 -8.92
N ASP A 335 12.26 -5.85 -9.14
CA ASP A 335 12.30 -6.52 -10.45
C ASP A 335 11.60 -5.70 -11.55
N SER A 336 10.73 -4.75 -11.17
CA SER A 336 9.73 -4.13 -12.05
C SER A 336 10.08 -2.74 -12.58
N LEU A 337 11.23 -2.15 -12.21
CA LEU A 337 11.65 -0.82 -12.70
C LEU A 337 12.76 -0.88 -13.76
N ALA A 338 13.21 -2.10 -14.09
CA ALA A 338 14.11 -2.37 -15.21
C ALA A 338 13.28 -2.78 -16.44
N SER A 339 12.65 -1.81 -17.11
CA SER A 339 12.10 -1.98 -18.47
C SER A 339 12.14 -0.66 -19.21
#